data_AF-A0A5C6HNT3-F1
#
_entry.id   AF-A0A5C6HNT3-F1
#
_cell.length_a   1.000
_cell.length_b   1.000
_cell.length_c   1.000
_cell.angle_alpha   90.00
_cell.angle_beta   90.00
_cell.angle_gamma   90.00
#
_symmetry.space_group_name_H-M   'P 1'
#
loop_
_entity.id
_entity.type
_entity.pdbx_description
1 polymer ?
#
loop_
_entity_poly.entity_id
_entity_poly.type
_entity_poly.pdbx_seq_one_letter_code
_entity_poly.pdbx_strand_id
1 'polypeptide(L)'
;MKKVLFTMFLAIAITACGNAQNPNKTEKKMKTIELTKADFLKKVANYETTPNEWKYLGDKPAIVDFYASWCGPCKMVAPILEELAGEYEGQIYVYKVNTENEQEVAAAFGIRSIPSILFIPMNGQPQMAQGAMPKASFKEAIEKVLLKK
;
A
#
# COMPACT_ATOMS: atom_id res chain seq x y z
N MET A 1 25.08 66.39 22.95
CA MET A 1 23.84 65.68 23.34
C MET A 1 23.82 64.29 22.70
N LYS A 2 24.40 63.29 23.35
CA LYS A 2 24.23 61.86 23.04
C LYS A 2 24.11 61.16 24.38
N LYS A 3 22.94 60.58 24.63
CA LYS A 3 22.55 59.98 25.91
C LYS A 3 23.36 58.69 26.09
N VAL A 4 24.16 58.63 27.15
CA VAL A 4 24.81 57.40 27.64
C VAL A 4 23.78 56.70 28.51
N LEU A 5 23.23 55.59 28.02
CA LEU A 5 22.30 54.77 28.79
C LEU A 5 23.04 53.52 29.28
N PHE A 6 23.09 53.43 30.61
CA PHE A 6 23.41 52.25 31.41
C PHE A 6 22.81 50.97 30.82
N THR A 7 23.55 49.86 30.87
CA THR A 7 23.05 48.62 31.48
C THR A 7 24.20 47.63 31.70
N MET A 8 24.51 47.46 32.98
CA MET A 8 25.24 46.33 33.53
C MET A 8 24.25 45.17 33.63
N PHE A 9 24.51 44.05 32.94
CA PHE A 9 23.92 42.76 33.29
C PHE A 9 24.99 41.67 33.17
N LEU A 10 25.37 41.17 34.34
CA LEU A 10 26.14 39.97 34.56
C LEU A 10 25.17 38.80 34.63
N ALA A 11 25.29 37.79 33.75
CA ALA A 11 24.66 36.49 33.95
C ALA A 11 25.43 35.38 33.22
N ILE A 12 26.37 34.78 33.96
CA ILE A 12 26.53 33.34 34.22
C ILE A 12 26.38 32.39 33.00
N ALA A 13 27.49 31.72 32.70
CA ALA A 13 27.60 30.59 31.78
C ALA A 13 26.89 29.31 32.29
N ILE A 14 26.86 28.30 31.40
CA ILE A 14 26.48 26.88 31.56
C ILE A 14 24.99 26.62 31.85
N THR A 15 24.24 25.96 30.98
CA THR A 15 24.40 24.53 30.71
C THR A 15 23.82 24.18 29.34
N ALA A 16 24.60 23.49 28.52
CA ALA A 16 24.10 22.79 27.35
C ALA A 16 23.19 21.64 27.77
N CYS A 17 21.89 21.75 27.49
CA CYS A 17 21.03 20.60 27.30
C CYS A 17 20.65 20.58 25.82
N GLY A 18 21.47 19.89 25.04
CA GLY A 18 21.03 19.41 23.76
C GLY A 18 19.82 18.52 23.98
N ASN A 19 18.75 18.76 23.22
CA ASN A 19 17.87 17.67 22.86
C ASN A 19 17.81 17.68 21.34
N ALA A 20 18.68 16.87 20.76
CA ALA A 20 18.66 16.53 19.37
C ALA A 20 17.22 16.10 19.03
N GLN A 21 16.59 16.79 18.07
CA GLN A 21 15.47 16.22 17.36
C GLN A 21 15.99 14.94 16.73
N ASN A 22 15.66 13.82 17.36
CA ASN A 22 16.05 12.49 16.97
C ASN A 22 15.36 12.20 15.62
N PRO A 23 16.05 12.23 14.46
CA PRO A 23 15.41 12.05 13.17
C PRO A 23 15.28 10.56 12.83
N ASN A 24 15.14 9.71 13.84
CA ASN A 24 15.16 8.26 13.69
C ASN A 24 13.93 7.60 14.34
N LYS A 25 12.75 8.03 13.90
CA LYS A 25 11.63 7.08 13.75
C LYS A 25 11.84 6.36 12.43
N THR A 26 12.63 5.29 12.46
CA THR A 26 12.49 4.24 11.46
C THR A 26 11.14 3.55 11.74
N GLU A 27 10.05 4.16 11.28
CA GLU A 27 8.78 3.44 11.12
C GLU A 27 9.04 2.36 10.07
N LYS A 28 9.14 1.11 10.50
CA LYS A 28 8.96 -0.04 9.61
C LYS A 28 7.48 -0.10 9.23
N LYS A 29 6.99 0.93 8.51
CA LYS A 29 5.64 1.00 7.95
C LYS A 29 5.64 0.03 6.77
N MET A 30 5.36 -1.23 7.05
CA MET A 30 5.24 -2.26 6.01
C MET A 30 4.00 -1.92 5.20
N LYS A 31 4.26 -1.33 4.03
CA LYS A 31 3.28 -0.80 3.10
C LYS A 31 3.00 -1.88 2.07
N THR A 32 1.74 -1.99 1.70
CA THR A 32 1.31 -2.55 0.41
C THR A 32 2.32 -2.26 -0.71
N ILE A 33 2.53 -3.22 -1.60
CA ILE A 33 3.58 -3.16 -2.63
C ILE A 33 2.99 -2.57 -3.92
N GLU A 34 3.47 -1.41 -4.36
CA GLU A 34 3.14 -0.85 -5.68
C GLU A 34 3.76 -1.72 -6.79
N LEU A 35 2.97 -2.06 -7.81
CA LEU A 35 3.41 -2.82 -8.96
C LEU A 35 3.37 -1.96 -10.22
N THR A 36 4.49 -1.94 -10.93
CA THR A 36 4.53 -1.58 -12.35
C THR A 36 4.03 -2.75 -13.21
N LYS A 37 3.75 -2.53 -14.49
CA LYS A 37 3.50 -3.61 -15.46
C LYS A 37 4.60 -4.67 -15.42
N ALA A 38 5.87 -4.25 -15.42
CA ALA A 38 7.01 -5.17 -15.42
C ALA A 38 7.04 -6.05 -14.16
N ASP A 39 6.71 -5.49 -13.00
CA ASP A 39 6.59 -6.25 -11.76
C ASP A 39 5.37 -7.18 -11.76
N PHE A 40 4.23 -6.70 -12.29
CA PHE A 40 3.00 -7.48 -12.39
C PHE A 40 3.21 -8.74 -13.24
N LEU A 41 3.84 -8.61 -14.41
CA LEU A 41 4.14 -9.72 -15.31
C LEU A 41 5.11 -10.75 -14.71
N LYS A 42 5.91 -10.36 -13.72
CA LYS A 42 6.87 -11.25 -13.04
C LYS A 42 6.31 -11.88 -11.77
N LYS A 43 5.51 -11.15 -11.00
CA LYS A 43 5.09 -11.52 -9.63
C LYS A 43 3.64 -11.98 -9.56
N VAL A 44 2.80 -11.57 -10.51
CA VAL A 44 1.35 -11.84 -10.47
C VAL A 44 0.95 -12.75 -11.63
N ALA A 45 0.86 -12.22 -12.85
CA ALA A 45 0.46 -13.00 -14.01
C ALA A 45 1.02 -12.39 -15.29
N ASN A 46 1.57 -13.23 -16.17
CA ASN A 46 2.13 -12.81 -17.44
C ASN A 46 1.09 -12.95 -18.56
N TYR A 47 0.26 -11.93 -18.74
CA TYR A 47 -0.76 -11.93 -19.80
C TYR A 47 -0.17 -11.77 -21.22
N GLU A 48 1.11 -11.44 -21.37
CA GLU A 48 1.75 -11.34 -22.69
C GLU A 48 2.14 -12.71 -23.24
N THR A 49 2.58 -13.62 -22.36
CA THR A 49 2.97 -14.98 -22.76
C THR A 49 1.83 -15.99 -22.64
N THR A 50 0.89 -15.77 -21.71
CA THR A 50 -0.29 -16.62 -21.51
C THR A 50 -1.58 -15.79 -21.49
N PRO A 51 -2.01 -15.21 -22.64
CA PRO A 51 -3.13 -14.25 -22.67
C PRO A 51 -4.51 -14.85 -22.38
N ASN A 52 -4.69 -16.15 -22.59
CA ASN A 52 -6.00 -16.82 -22.47
C ASN A 52 -6.08 -17.78 -21.27
N GLU A 53 -5.06 -17.78 -20.40
CA GLU A 53 -4.99 -18.69 -19.26
C GLU A 53 -4.54 -17.91 -18.02
N TRP A 54 -5.25 -18.10 -16.92
CA TRP A 54 -4.80 -17.60 -15.64
C TRP A 54 -3.69 -18.49 -15.08
N LYS A 55 -2.49 -17.92 -14.96
CA LYS A 55 -1.36 -18.54 -14.26
C LYS A 55 -0.76 -17.56 -13.26
N TYR A 56 -1.00 -17.83 -11.99
CA TYR A 56 -0.40 -17.07 -10.90
C TYR A 56 1.08 -17.43 -10.73
N LEU A 57 1.92 -16.41 -10.54
CA LEU A 57 3.39 -16.55 -10.44
C LEU A 57 3.93 -16.35 -9.01
N GLY A 58 3.09 -15.93 -8.08
CA GLY A 58 3.49 -15.69 -6.70
C GLY A 58 3.58 -16.95 -5.85
N ASP A 59 4.33 -16.87 -4.74
CA ASP A 59 4.53 -17.98 -3.80
C ASP A 59 3.54 -17.99 -2.62
N LYS A 60 2.69 -16.95 -2.52
CA LYS A 60 1.64 -16.78 -1.51
C LYS A 60 0.39 -16.19 -2.16
N PRO A 61 -0.81 -16.44 -1.62
CA PRO A 61 -2.02 -15.73 -2.06
C PRO A 61 -1.82 -14.22 -2.05
N ALA A 62 -2.53 -13.51 -2.91
CA ALA A 62 -2.38 -12.07 -3.02
C ALA A 62 -3.71 -11.33 -3.14
N ILE A 63 -3.67 -10.06 -2.75
CA ILE A 63 -4.64 -9.04 -3.10
C ILE A 63 -3.97 -8.07 -4.06
N VAL A 64 -4.68 -7.63 -5.10
CA VAL A 64 -4.27 -6.48 -5.94
C VAL A 64 -5.36 -5.41 -5.87
N ASP A 65 -5.01 -4.23 -5.37
CA ASP A 65 -5.86 -3.04 -5.39
C ASP A 65 -5.58 -2.20 -6.64
N PHE A 66 -6.52 -2.20 -7.58
CA PHE A 66 -6.50 -1.32 -8.73
C PHE A 66 -7.10 0.04 -8.35
N TYR A 67 -6.28 1.08 -8.29
CA TYR A 67 -6.64 2.38 -7.73
C TYR A 67 -6.19 3.56 -8.60
N ALA A 68 -6.51 4.78 -8.17
CA ALA A 68 -5.89 6.01 -8.66
C ALA A 68 -5.73 7.02 -7.51
N SER A 69 -4.76 7.93 -7.62
CA SER A 69 -4.42 8.86 -6.53
C SER A 69 -5.48 9.93 -6.25
N TRP A 70 -6.36 10.22 -7.22
CA TRP A 70 -7.46 11.18 -7.05
C TRP A 70 -8.75 10.52 -6.51
N CYS A 71 -8.84 9.19 -6.55
CA CYS A 71 -10.04 8.46 -6.18
C CYS A 71 -10.29 8.49 -4.66
N GLY A 72 -11.39 9.14 -4.25
CA GLY A 72 -11.81 9.27 -2.85
C GLY A 72 -12.00 7.91 -2.15
N PRO A 73 -12.83 7.00 -2.69
CA PRO A 73 -13.01 5.67 -2.11
C PRO A 73 -11.72 4.85 -2.00
N CYS A 74 -10.82 4.97 -2.96
CA CYS A 74 -9.52 4.31 -2.95
C CYS A 74 -8.66 4.79 -1.75
N LYS A 75 -8.68 6.09 -1.44
CA LYS A 75 -7.98 6.64 -0.27
C LYS A 75 -8.53 6.10 1.05
N MET A 76 -9.81 5.73 1.12
CA MET A 76 -10.41 5.08 2.30
C MET A 76 -9.98 3.61 2.43
N VAL A 77 -9.85 2.90 1.31
CA VAL A 77 -9.44 1.48 1.27
C VAL A 77 -7.94 1.32 1.55
N ALA A 78 -7.09 2.25 1.08
CA ALA A 78 -5.64 2.18 1.24
C ALA A 78 -5.15 1.90 2.68
N PRO A 79 -5.58 2.63 3.74
CA PRO A 79 -5.15 2.34 5.10
C PRO A 79 -5.66 0.99 5.63
N ILE A 80 -6.82 0.53 5.17
CA ILE A 80 -7.37 -0.79 5.53
C ILE A 80 -6.46 -1.89 4.97
N LEU A 81 -6.08 -1.79 3.70
CA LEU A 81 -5.18 -2.74 3.07
C LEU A 81 -3.77 -2.69 3.64
N GLU A 82 -3.27 -1.52 4.04
CA GLU A 82 -1.99 -1.40 4.77
C GLU A 82 -2.03 -2.13 6.11
N GLU A 83 -3.13 -1.99 6.87
CA GLU A 83 -3.31 -2.68 8.14
C GLU A 83 -3.40 -4.19 7.96
N LEU A 84 -4.18 -4.67 6.96
CA LEU A 84 -4.31 -6.09 6.66
C LEU A 84 -3.02 -6.71 6.14
N ALA A 85 -2.20 -5.96 5.40
CA ALA A 85 -0.87 -6.41 5.00
C ALA A 85 0.02 -6.71 6.22
N GLY A 86 -0.14 -5.93 7.30
CA GLY A 86 0.51 -6.20 8.59
C GLY A 86 -0.09 -7.38 9.34
N GLU A 87 -1.42 -7.45 9.45
CA GLU A 87 -2.11 -8.55 10.17
C GLU A 87 -1.82 -9.94 9.57
N TYR A 88 -1.70 -10.01 8.24
CA TYR A 88 -1.46 -11.25 7.50
C TYR A 88 -0.03 -11.32 6.94
N GLU A 89 0.93 -10.64 7.59
CA GLU A 89 2.35 -10.68 7.22
C GLU A 89 2.83 -12.13 7.08
N GLY A 90 3.55 -12.40 5.99
CA GLY A 90 4.07 -13.73 5.69
C GLY A 90 3.03 -14.75 5.21
N GLN A 91 1.72 -14.43 5.26
CA GLN A 91 0.65 -15.29 4.77
C GLN A 91 0.13 -14.87 3.39
N ILE A 92 0.01 -13.57 3.14
CA ILE A 92 -0.45 -13.03 1.84
C ILE A 92 0.43 -11.88 1.38
N TYR A 93 0.35 -11.57 0.09
CA TYR A 93 0.79 -10.29 -0.44
C TYR A 93 -0.37 -9.31 -0.61
N VAL A 94 -0.11 -8.03 -0.37
CA VAL A 94 -1.05 -6.95 -0.68
C VAL A 94 -0.36 -6.00 -1.66
N TYR A 95 -0.72 -6.14 -2.93
CA TYR A 95 -0.25 -5.31 -4.02
C TYR A 95 -1.24 -4.19 -4.33
N LYS A 96 -0.75 -3.16 -5.01
CA LYS A 96 -1.56 -2.11 -5.61
C LYS A 96 -1.01 -1.71 -6.97
N VAL A 97 -1.91 -1.31 -7.85
CA VAL A 97 -1.63 -0.89 -9.23
C VAL A 97 -2.36 0.42 -9.46
N ASN A 98 -1.61 1.50 -9.67
CA ASN A 98 -2.20 2.75 -10.14
C ASN A 98 -2.62 2.60 -11.62
N THR A 99 -3.92 2.63 -11.85
CA THR A 99 -4.55 2.45 -13.17
C THR A 99 -4.27 3.58 -14.16
N GLU A 100 -3.89 4.77 -13.70
CA GLU A 100 -3.51 5.88 -14.59
C GLU A 100 -2.10 5.69 -15.14
N ASN A 101 -1.22 5.10 -14.34
CA ASN A 101 0.16 4.82 -14.73
C ASN A 101 0.27 3.51 -15.51
N GLU A 102 -0.50 2.50 -15.10
CA GLU A 102 -0.41 1.13 -15.62
C GLU A 102 -1.67 0.77 -16.43
N GLN A 103 -2.00 1.60 -17.42
CA GLN A 103 -3.23 1.50 -18.22
C GLN A 103 -3.38 0.15 -18.93
N GLU A 104 -2.27 -0.43 -19.40
CA GLU A 104 -2.28 -1.74 -20.06
C GLU A 104 -2.64 -2.87 -19.09
N VAL A 105 -2.12 -2.82 -17.86
CA VAL A 105 -2.50 -3.79 -16.80
C VAL A 105 -3.98 -3.62 -16.47
N ALA A 106 -4.45 -2.38 -16.28
CA ALA A 106 -5.87 -2.11 -16.04
C ALA A 106 -6.76 -2.62 -17.18
N ALA A 107 -6.35 -2.44 -18.44
CA ALA A 107 -7.08 -2.92 -19.61
C ALA A 107 -7.11 -4.45 -19.69
N ALA A 108 -5.98 -5.12 -19.44
CA ALA A 108 -5.88 -6.59 -19.46
C ALA A 108 -6.82 -7.26 -18.43
N PHE A 109 -7.07 -6.60 -17.30
CA PHE A 109 -8.00 -7.07 -16.27
C PHE A 109 -9.41 -6.48 -16.38
N GLY A 110 -9.68 -5.73 -17.47
CA GLY A 110 -11.00 -5.16 -17.72
C GLY A 110 -11.46 -4.17 -16.65
N ILE A 111 -10.54 -3.44 -16.00
CA ILE A 111 -10.86 -2.49 -14.94
C ILE A 111 -11.62 -1.30 -15.54
N ARG A 112 -12.89 -1.15 -15.14
CA ARG A 112 -13.78 -0.04 -15.57
C ARG A 112 -14.16 0.91 -14.44
N SER A 113 -13.91 0.51 -13.19
CA SER A 113 -14.19 1.28 -11.99
C SER A 113 -13.10 1.05 -10.96
N ILE A 114 -12.86 2.06 -10.12
CA ILE A 114 -11.89 1.99 -9.04
C ILE A 114 -12.54 2.40 -7.70
N PRO A 115 -12.14 1.79 -6.57
CA PRO A 115 -11.18 0.69 -6.51
C PRO A 115 -11.79 -0.62 -7.07
N SER A 116 -10.95 -1.46 -7.66
CA SER A 116 -11.29 -2.84 -7.98
C SER A 116 -10.26 -3.74 -7.30
N ILE A 117 -10.73 -4.74 -6.57
CA ILE A 117 -9.89 -5.58 -5.73
C ILE A 117 -9.89 -7.01 -6.28
N LEU A 118 -8.71 -7.49 -6.67
CA LEU A 118 -8.51 -8.84 -7.15
C LEU A 118 -7.95 -9.72 -6.03
N PHE A 119 -8.70 -10.75 -5.66
CA PHE A 119 -8.31 -11.78 -4.70
C PHE A 119 -7.74 -12.98 -5.45
N ILE A 120 -6.49 -13.32 -5.18
CA ILE A 120 -5.73 -14.33 -5.89
C ILE A 120 -5.38 -15.49 -4.94
N PRO A 121 -6.13 -16.60 -4.96
CA PRO A 121 -5.75 -17.80 -4.21
C PRO A 121 -4.53 -18.47 -4.83
N MET A 122 -3.83 -19.33 -4.06
CA MET A 122 -2.74 -20.16 -4.63
C MET A 122 -3.23 -21.13 -5.70
N ASN A 123 -4.48 -21.57 -5.59
CA ASN A 123 -5.08 -22.56 -6.47
C ASN A 123 -6.48 -22.12 -6.90
N GLY A 124 -6.74 -22.16 -8.20
CA GLY A 124 -8.00 -21.78 -8.81
C GLY A 124 -7.96 -20.41 -9.48
N GLN A 125 -9.13 -19.94 -9.88
CA GLN A 125 -9.30 -18.64 -10.53
C GLN A 125 -9.34 -17.51 -9.49
N PRO A 126 -8.81 -16.32 -9.82
CA PRO A 126 -8.91 -15.17 -8.95
C PRO A 126 -10.34 -14.63 -8.97
N GLN A 127 -10.71 -13.89 -7.93
CA GLN A 127 -12.03 -13.29 -7.78
C GLN A 127 -11.92 -11.76 -7.74
N MET A 128 -12.70 -11.09 -8.58
CA MET A 128 -12.74 -9.63 -8.62
C MET A 128 -13.92 -9.11 -7.77
N ALA A 129 -13.67 -8.11 -6.93
CA ALA A 129 -14.69 -7.31 -6.27
C ALA A 129 -14.55 -5.84 -6.68
N GLN A 130 -15.66 -5.17 -6.93
CA GLN A 130 -15.67 -3.77 -7.34
C GLN A 130 -16.13 -2.87 -6.19
N GLY A 131 -15.50 -1.70 -6.07
CA GLY A 131 -15.84 -0.68 -5.08
C GLY A 131 -15.15 -0.86 -3.74
N ALA A 132 -15.33 0.15 -2.88
CA ALA A 132 -14.80 0.13 -1.53
C ALA A 132 -15.64 -0.81 -0.65
N MET A 133 -14.96 -1.55 0.24
CA MET A 133 -15.60 -2.43 1.21
C MET A 133 -14.99 -2.23 2.60
N PRO A 134 -15.74 -2.51 3.68
CA PRO A 134 -15.21 -2.38 5.03
C PRO A 134 -14.16 -3.46 5.32
N LYS A 135 -13.30 -3.20 6.32
CA LYS A 135 -12.26 -4.13 6.77
C LYS A 135 -12.77 -5.55 7.07
N ALA A 136 -13.95 -5.66 7.68
CA ALA A 136 -14.55 -6.96 7.99
C ALA A 136 -14.77 -7.82 6.73
N SER A 137 -15.27 -7.21 5.65
CA SER A 137 -15.46 -7.89 4.36
C SER A 137 -14.14 -8.31 3.73
N PHE A 138 -13.09 -7.49 3.85
CA PHE A 138 -11.75 -7.91 3.43
C PHE A 138 -11.24 -9.12 4.21
N LYS A 139 -11.39 -9.13 5.54
CA LYS A 139 -10.96 -10.28 6.37
C LYS A 139 -11.70 -11.56 5.99
N GLU A 140 -13.01 -11.46 5.81
CA GLU A 140 -13.83 -12.57 5.35
C GLU A 140 -13.37 -13.10 3.98
N ALA A 141 -13.09 -12.21 3.03
CA ALA A 141 -12.57 -12.60 1.72
C ALA A 141 -11.18 -13.23 1.82
N ILE A 142 -10.27 -12.70 2.65
CA ILE A 142 -8.95 -13.30 2.90
C ILE A 142 -9.11 -14.72 3.43
N GLU A 143 -9.95 -14.92 4.45
CA GLU A 143 -10.13 -16.22 5.09
C GLU A 143 -10.79 -17.23 4.15
N LYS A 144 -11.89 -16.85 3.48
CA LYS A 144 -12.66 -17.78 2.64
C LYS A 144 -12.05 -18.01 1.26
N VAL A 145 -11.50 -16.97 0.64
CA VAL A 145 -11.01 -17.02 -0.75
C VAL A 145 -9.53 -17.38 -0.79
N LEU A 146 -8.71 -16.67 -0.01
CA LEU A 146 -7.25 -16.79 -0.12
C LEU A 146 -6.70 -17.94 0.72
N LEU A 147 -7.15 -18.05 1.98
CA LEU A 147 -6.60 -18.99 2.95
C LEU A 147 -7.44 -20.27 3.11
N LYS A 148 -8.71 -20.24 2.68
CA LYS A 148 -9.68 -21.34 2.80
C LYS A 148 -9.75 -21.92 4.22
N LYS A 149 -9.77 -21.03 5.22
CA LYS A 149 -9.90 -21.35 6.65
C LYS A 149 -11.34 -21.19 7.13
#